data_AF-A0A1L4CXZ1-F1
#
_entry.id   AF-A0A1L4CXZ1-F1
#
_cell.length_a   1.000
_cell.length_b   1.000
_cell.length_c   1.000
_cell.angle_alpha   90.00
_cell.angle_beta   90.00
_cell.angle_gamma   90.00
#
_symmetry.space_group_name_H-M   'P 1'
#
loop_
_entity.id
_entity.type
_entity.pdbx_description
1 polymer ?
#
loop_
_entity_poly.entity_id
_entity_poly.type
_entity_poly.pdbx_seq_one_letter_code
_entity_poly.pdbx_strand_id
1 'polypeptide(L)'
;MQKFKMMVIGLGFFWIFTWCIFGSILGSQLEALSPSFIEPSSYMVWQRTLLRSAHAHMNSMGITTILIGLSLIYIRGTISDRKLKGIVIFNLVSIPIFGTGIVLEAFFPTVIGKFSLVTSLSAFGGIVYILTMAIWSALFLFSSLKKNGKNA
;
A
#
# COMPACT_ATOMS: atom_id res chain seq x y z
N MET A 1 -7.77 4.63 28.77
CA MET A 1 -8.31 3.90 27.59
C MET A 1 -7.82 4.44 26.24
N GLN A 2 -7.71 5.77 26.05
CA GLN A 2 -7.30 6.35 24.76
C GLN A 2 -5.94 5.85 24.24
N LYS A 3 -4.91 5.78 25.08
CA LYS A 3 -3.58 5.27 24.70
C LYS A 3 -3.62 3.85 24.16
N PHE A 4 -4.40 2.98 24.80
CA PHE A 4 -4.58 1.60 24.35
C PHE A 4 -5.27 1.55 22.98
N LYS A 5 -6.32 2.37 22.76
CA LYS A 5 -6.96 2.49 21.42
C LYS A 5 -5.96 2.94 20.35
N MET A 6 -5.16 3.96 20.64
CA MET A 6 -4.13 4.45 19.71
C MET A 6 -3.10 3.37 19.40
N MET A 7 -2.65 2.62 20.40
CA MET A 7 -1.71 1.52 20.24
C MET A 7 -2.30 0.40 19.36
N VAL A 8 -3.54 -0.03 19.62
CA VAL A 8 -4.21 -1.07 18.83
C VAL A 8 -4.38 -0.63 17.37
N ILE A 9 -4.82 0.61 17.13
CA ILE A 9 -4.92 1.16 15.78
C ILE A 9 -3.55 1.18 15.10
N GLY A 10 -2.52 1.68 15.80
CA GLY A 10 -1.15 1.74 15.28
C GLY A 10 -0.57 0.37 14.92
N LEU A 11 -0.80 -0.64 15.75
CA LEU A 11 -0.43 -2.04 15.49
C LEU A 11 -1.21 -2.63 14.31
N GLY A 12 -2.49 -2.29 14.16
CA GLY A 12 -3.29 -2.69 13.01
C GLY A 12 -2.72 -2.16 11.69
N PHE A 13 -2.37 -0.87 11.63
CA PHE A 13 -1.71 -0.31 10.45
C PHE A 13 -0.28 -0.82 10.26
N PHE A 14 0.45 -1.12 11.35
CA PHE A 14 1.77 -1.76 11.27
C PHE A 14 1.70 -3.13 10.61
N TRP A 15 0.67 -3.91 10.96
CA TRP A 15 0.42 -5.22 10.35
C TRP A 15 0.16 -5.11 8.85
N ILE A 16 -0.71 -4.18 8.44
CA ILE A 16 -0.98 -3.90 7.01
C ILE A 16 0.31 -3.50 6.29
N PHE A 17 1.05 -2.54 6.84
CA PHE A 17 2.35 -2.10 6.32
C PHE A 17 3.33 -3.27 6.11
N THR A 18 3.45 -4.14 7.11
CA THR A 18 4.36 -5.30 7.09
C THR A 18 3.97 -6.29 5.99
N TRP A 19 2.68 -6.57 5.84
CA TRP A 19 2.19 -7.44 4.76
C TRP A 19 2.39 -6.85 3.37
N CYS A 20 2.31 -5.53 3.20
CA CYS A 20 2.64 -4.90 1.93
C CYS A 20 4.12 -5.12 1.55
N ILE A 21 5.05 -5.05 2.51
CA ILE A 21 6.47 -5.33 2.26
C ILE A 21 6.68 -6.80 1.90
N PHE A 22 6.20 -7.73 2.74
CA PHE A 22 6.39 -9.16 2.48
C PHE A 22 5.70 -9.61 1.20
N GLY A 23 4.49 -9.11 0.93
CA GLY A 23 3.78 -9.38 -0.32
C GLY A 23 4.53 -8.86 -1.56
N SER A 24 5.14 -7.68 -1.48
CA SER A 24 5.95 -7.13 -2.59
C SER A 24 7.21 -7.95 -2.85
N ILE A 25 7.93 -8.36 -1.78
CA ILE A 25 9.10 -9.24 -1.91
C ILE A 25 8.69 -10.58 -2.52
N LEU A 26 7.64 -11.21 -2.00
CA LEU A 26 7.14 -12.49 -2.51
C LEU A 26 6.72 -12.39 -3.98
N GLY A 27 6.02 -11.31 -4.35
CA GLY A 27 5.63 -11.03 -5.73
C GLY A 27 6.83 -10.95 -6.67
N SER A 28 7.85 -10.16 -6.32
CA SER A 28 9.07 -10.05 -7.14
C SER A 28 9.82 -11.37 -7.30
N GLN A 29 9.86 -12.22 -6.26
CA GLN A 29 10.50 -13.53 -6.34
C GLN A 29 9.71 -14.50 -7.24
N LEU A 30 8.38 -14.44 -7.20
CA LEU A 30 7.52 -15.25 -8.08
C LEU A 30 7.63 -14.81 -9.54
N GLU A 31 7.72 -13.51 -9.82
CA GLU A 31 7.96 -13.00 -11.17
C GLU A 31 9.30 -13.47 -11.74
N ALA A 32 10.36 -13.51 -10.92
CA ALA A 32 11.67 -14.00 -11.33
C ALA A 32 11.67 -15.51 -11.67
N LEU A 33 10.70 -16.28 -11.16
CA LEU A 33 10.55 -17.72 -11.40
C LEU A 33 9.66 -18.02 -12.62
N SER A 34 9.03 -17.01 -13.25
CA SER A 34 8.12 -17.23 -14.37
C SER A 34 8.89 -17.58 -15.66
N PRO A 35 8.53 -18.65 -16.39
CA PRO A 35 9.22 -19.05 -17.61
C PRO A 35 9.08 -17.98 -18.71
N SER A 36 10.20 -17.65 -19.36
CA SER A 36 10.38 -16.59 -20.36
C SER A 36 9.64 -16.78 -21.69
N PHE A 37 8.88 -17.87 -21.85
CA PHE A 37 8.11 -18.19 -23.05
C PHE A 37 6.74 -18.70 -22.65
N ILE A 38 5.83 -17.78 -22.36
CA ILE A 38 4.46 -18.11 -22.01
C ILE A 38 3.74 -18.50 -23.31
N GLU A 39 3.38 -19.78 -23.47
CA GLU A 39 2.50 -20.22 -24.56
C GLU A 39 1.19 -19.39 -24.57
N PRO A 40 0.55 -19.15 -25.73
CA PRO A 40 -0.66 -18.32 -25.82
C PRO A 40 -1.79 -18.72 -24.86
N SER A 41 -1.94 -20.02 -24.59
CA SER A 41 -2.88 -20.58 -23.61
C SER A 41 -2.55 -20.14 -22.17
N SER A 42 -1.28 -20.09 -21.83
CA SER A 42 -0.74 -19.66 -20.54
C SER A 42 -0.75 -18.13 -20.40
N TYR A 43 -0.71 -17.38 -21.51
CA TYR A 43 -0.76 -15.92 -21.52
C TYR A 43 -2.10 -15.39 -21.04
N MET A 44 -3.21 -15.96 -21.51
CA MET A 44 -4.55 -15.59 -21.02
C MET A 44 -4.74 -15.90 -19.53
N VAL A 45 -4.14 -16.99 -19.04
CA VAL A 45 -4.18 -17.34 -17.61
C VAL A 45 -3.38 -16.34 -16.79
N TRP A 46 -2.19 -15.95 -17.27
CA TRP A 46 -1.35 -14.96 -16.62
C TRP A 46 -2.01 -13.57 -16.59
N GLN A 47 -2.53 -13.09 -17.72
CA GLN A 47 -3.27 -11.84 -17.82
C GLN A 47 -4.47 -11.82 -16.87
N ARG A 48 -5.26 -12.91 -16.83
CA ARG A 48 -6.39 -13.04 -15.89
C ARG A 48 -5.93 -13.02 -14.44
N THR A 49 -4.79 -13.63 -14.13
CA THR A 49 -4.22 -13.66 -12.79
C THR A 49 -3.77 -12.28 -12.34
N LEU A 50 -3.10 -11.52 -13.20
CA LEU A 50 -2.73 -10.13 -12.91
C LEU A 50 -3.94 -9.23 -12.72
N LEU A 51 -4.97 -9.34 -13.57
CA LEU A 51 -6.19 -8.55 -13.42
C LEU A 51 -6.95 -8.89 -12.12
N ARG A 52 -6.99 -10.18 -11.73
CA ARG A 52 -7.53 -10.62 -10.43
C ARG A 52 -6.70 -10.07 -9.28
N SER A 53 -5.38 -10.08 -9.41
CA SER A 53 -4.46 -9.52 -8.42
C SER A 53 -4.66 -8.01 -8.26
N ALA A 54 -4.73 -7.27 -9.37
CA ALA A 54 -5.01 -5.82 -9.37
C ALA A 54 -6.32 -5.52 -8.66
N HIS A 55 -7.40 -6.24 -9.01
CA HIS A 55 -8.71 -6.07 -8.37
C HIS A 55 -8.65 -6.32 -6.85
N ALA A 56 -8.04 -7.42 -6.43
CA ALA A 56 -7.92 -7.76 -5.01
C ALA A 56 -7.10 -6.73 -4.23
N HIS A 57 -5.96 -6.29 -4.77
CA HIS A 57 -5.13 -5.27 -4.13
C HIS A 57 -5.83 -3.92 -4.07
N MET A 58 -6.42 -3.45 -5.16
CA MET A 58 -7.12 -2.15 -5.17
C MET A 58 -8.29 -2.13 -4.18
N ASN A 59 -9.04 -3.24 -4.04
CA ASN A 59 -10.10 -3.35 -3.04
C ASN A 59 -9.53 -3.30 -1.62
N SER A 60 -8.47 -4.08 -1.34
CA SER A 60 -7.84 -4.11 -0.01
C SER A 60 -7.23 -2.76 0.37
N MET A 61 -6.56 -2.10 -0.58
CA MET A 61 -6.03 -0.76 -0.39
C MET A 61 -7.14 0.27 -0.19
N GLY A 62 -8.24 0.17 -0.94
CA GLY A 62 -9.41 1.04 -0.77
C GLY A 62 -10.08 0.90 0.60
N ILE A 63 -10.22 -0.35 1.11
CA ILE A 63 -10.67 -0.61 2.48
C ILE A 63 -9.73 0.07 3.48
N THR A 64 -8.43 0.02 3.24
CA THR A 64 -7.44 0.65 4.12
C THR A 64 -7.56 2.18 4.12
N THR A 65 -7.88 2.80 2.98
CA THR A 65 -8.21 4.24 2.93
C THR A 65 -9.45 4.58 3.76
N ILE A 66 -10.47 3.71 3.77
CA ILE A 66 -11.63 3.87 4.65
C ILE A 66 -11.21 3.79 6.12
N LEU A 67 -10.35 2.84 6.49
CA LEU A 67 -9.80 2.72 7.85
C LEU A 67 -8.98 3.97 8.25
N ILE A 68 -8.23 4.56 7.33
CA ILE A 68 -7.57 5.86 7.54
C ILE A 68 -8.63 6.91 7.86
N GLY A 69 -9.68 7.00 7.05
CA GLY A 69 -10.79 7.94 7.23
C GLY A 69 -11.46 7.81 8.61
N LEU A 70 -11.76 6.58 9.03
CA LEU A 70 -12.38 6.29 10.33
C LEU A 70 -11.44 6.58 11.51
N SER A 71 -10.13 6.40 11.32
CA SER A 71 -9.15 6.63 12.38
C SER A 71 -8.70 8.09 12.52
N LEU A 72 -8.99 8.96 11.53
CA LEU A 72 -8.62 10.38 11.53
C LEU A 72 -8.99 11.11 12.82
N ILE A 73 -10.17 10.85 13.38
CA ILE A 73 -10.67 11.52 14.59
C ILE A 73 -9.73 11.36 15.79
N TYR A 74 -8.96 10.27 15.82
CA TYR A 74 -8.09 9.94 16.95
C TYR A 74 -6.71 10.59 16.84
N ILE A 75 -6.28 10.96 15.63
CA ILE A 75 -4.97 11.59 15.38
C ILE A 75 -5.07 13.10 15.10
N ARG A 76 -6.29 13.62 14.96
CA ARG A 76 -6.56 15.05 14.81
C ARG A 76 -6.03 15.80 16.02
N GLY A 77 -5.16 16.78 15.78
CA GLY A 77 -4.47 17.55 16.84
C GLY A 77 -3.08 17.02 17.22
N THR A 78 -2.68 15.82 16.78
CA THR A 78 -1.30 15.35 16.95
C THR A 78 -0.35 16.02 15.95
N ILE A 79 -0.83 16.27 14.73
CA ILE A 79 -0.08 16.93 13.65
C ILE A 79 -0.97 17.93 12.92
N SER A 80 -0.35 18.86 12.18
CA SER A 80 -1.06 19.90 11.43
C SER A 80 -2.00 19.31 10.36
N ASP A 81 -3.19 19.88 10.20
CA ASP A 81 -4.19 19.46 9.20
C ASP A 81 -3.63 19.41 7.77
N ARG A 82 -2.71 20.31 7.40
CA ARG A 82 -2.05 20.29 6.08
C ARG A 82 -1.28 18.98 5.84
N LYS A 83 -0.56 18.49 6.86
CA LYS A 83 0.19 17.23 6.78
C LYS A 83 -0.74 16.02 6.74
N LEU A 84 -1.82 16.03 7.54
CA LEU A 84 -2.85 14.97 7.50
C LEU A 84 -3.49 14.87 6.12
N LYS A 85 -3.94 16.00 5.55
CA LYS A 85 -4.49 16.05 4.20
C LYS A 85 -3.50 15.54 3.17
N GLY A 86 -2.24 15.93 3.26
CA GLY A 86 -1.17 15.43 2.39
C GLY A 86 -1.06 13.90 2.42
N ILE A 87 -0.96 13.30 3.62
CA ILE A 87 -0.84 11.84 3.77
C ILE A 87 -2.06 11.12 3.17
N VAL A 88 -3.27 11.61 3.44
CA VAL A 88 -4.51 11.02 2.89
C VAL A 88 -4.55 11.13 1.37
N ILE A 89 -4.17 12.28 0.80
CA ILE A 89 -4.13 12.47 -0.65
C ILE A 89 -3.08 11.55 -1.30
N PHE A 90 -1.87 11.48 -0.74
CA PHE A 90 -0.85 10.57 -1.25
C PHE A 90 -1.30 9.12 -1.19
N ASN A 91 -1.98 8.71 -0.12
CA ASN A 91 -2.54 7.37 -0.02
C ASN A 91 -3.61 7.15 -1.11
N LEU A 92 -4.57 8.06 -1.25
CA LEU A 92 -5.65 7.95 -2.23
C LEU A 92 -5.11 7.87 -3.66
N VAL A 93 -4.13 8.70 -4.01
CA VAL A 93 -3.54 8.77 -5.36
C VAL A 93 -2.63 7.59 -5.64
N SER A 94 -1.99 6.99 -4.62
CA SER A 94 -1.12 5.84 -4.80
C SER A 94 -1.84 4.59 -5.32
N ILE A 95 -3.11 4.41 -4.95
CA ILE A 95 -3.92 3.24 -5.33
C ILE A 95 -4.20 3.17 -6.84
N PRO A 96 -4.74 4.21 -7.50
CA PRO A 96 -4.93 4.18 -8.95
C PRO A 96 -3.60 4.11 -9.70
N ILE A 97 -2.53 4.76 -9.21
CA ILE A 97 -1.20 4.63 -9.85
C ILE A 97 -0.71 3.17 -9.83
N PHE A 98 -0.79 2.52 -8.66
CA PHE A 98 -0.45 1.12 -8.49
C PHE A 98 -1.31 0.21 -9.40
N GLY A 99 -2.64 0.38 -9.33
CA GLY A 99 -3.61 -0.41 -10.08
C GLY A 99 -3.45 -0.26 -11.59
N THR A 100 -3.29 0.96 -12.09
CA THR A 100 -3.03 1.23 -13.51
C THR A 100 -1.74 0.57 -13.98
N GLY A 101 -0.68 0.58 -13.16
CA GLY A 101 0.55 -0.14 -13.47
C GLY A 101 0.33 -1.64 -13.67
N ILE A 102 -0.35 -2.32 -12.75
CA ILE A 102 -0.62 -3.77 -12.89
C ILE A 102 -1.56 -4.06 -14.08
N VAL A 103 -2.58 -3.24 -14.28
CA VAL A 103 -3.50 -3.41 -15.42
C VAL A 103 -2.73 -3.28 -16.73
N LEU A 104 -1.89 -2.26 -16.87
CA LEU A 104 -1.04 -2.09 -18.05
C LEU A 104 -0.08 -3.28 -18.21
N GLU A 105 0.46 -3.83 -17.12
CA GLU A 105 1.36 -4.99 -17.18
C GLU A 105 0.65 -6.24 -17.70
N ALA A 106 -0.63 -6.39 -17.37
CA ALA A 106 -1.46 -7.47 -17.90
C ALA A 106 -1.65 -7.40 -19.43
N PHE A 107 -1.65 -6.19 -20.02
CA PHE A 107 -1.77 -6.00 -21.48
C PHE A 107 -0.42 -5.87 -22.19
N PHE A 108 0.61 -5.40 -21.48
CA PHE A 108 1.96 -5.14 -21.98
C PHE A 108 2.97 -5.84 -21.06
N PRO A 109 3.05 -7.19 -21.12
CA PRO A 109 3.89 -7.97 -20.22
C PRO A 109 5.37 -7.57 -20.35
N THR A 110 6.03 -7.49 -19.20
CA THR A 110 7.45 -7.18 -19.12
C THR A 110 8.28 -8.35 -19.64
N VAL A 111 9.29 -8.05 -20.47
CA VAL A 111 10.30 -9.03 -20.85
C VAL A 111 11.34 -9.14 -19.72
N ILE A 112 11.56 -10.36 -19.22
CA ILE A 112 12.51 -10.65 -18.14
C ILE A 112 13.89 -10.07 -18.46
N GLY A 113 14.51 -9.40 -17.49
CA GLY A 113 15.83 -8.77 -17.63
C GLY A 113 15.83 -7.40 -18.31
N LYS A 114 14.67 -6.87 -18.70
CA LYS A 114 14.53 -5.49 -19.20
C LYS A 114 13.77 -4.62 -18.21
N PHE A 115 14.15 -3.35 -18.16
CA PHE A 115 13.42 -2.35 -17.40
C PHE A 115 12.04 -2.12 -18.04
N SER A 116 10.97 -2.27 -17.26
CA SER A 116 9.60 -1.99 -17.69
C SER A 116 9.09 -0.73 -17.03
N LEU A 117 8.69 0.23 -17.85
CA LEU A 117 8.07 1.46 -17.39
C LEU A 117 6.75 1.18 -16.65
N VAL A 118 6.05 0.12 -17.05
CA VAL A 118 4.76 -0.27 -16.49
C VAL A 118 4.92 -0.89 -15.11
N THR A 119 5.88 -1.81 -14.94
CA THR A 119 6.24 -2.36 -13.62
C THR A 119 6.81 -1.28 -12.71
N SER A 120 7.54 -0.32 -13.26
CA SER A 120 8.05 0.83 -12.48
C SER A 120 6.93 1.74 -11.98
N LEU A 121 5.88 1.93 -12.78
CA LEU A 121 4.70 2.69 -12.39
C LEU A 121 3.93 2.00 -11.26
N SER A 122 3.71 0.68 -11.37
CA SER A 122 3.06 -0.09 -10.30
C SER A 122 3.90 -0.03 -9.02
N ALA A 123 5.22 -0.24 -9.12
CA ALA A 123 6.14 -0.17 -7.99
C ALA A 123 6.14 1.21 -7.32
N PHE A 124 6.11 2.30 -8.10
CA PHE A 124 6.05 3.66 -7.55
C PHE A 124 4.76 3.88 -6.74
N GLY A 125 3.60 3.48 -7.29
CA GLY A 125 2.33 3.54 -6.56
C GLY A 125 2.38 2.70 -5.27
N GLY A 126 2.94 1.49 -5.35
CA GLY A 126 3.12 0.60 -4.20
C GLY A 126 4.01 1.20 -3.10
N ILE A 127 5.15 1.80 -3.46
CA ILE A 127 6.06 2.45 -2.51
C ILE A 127 5.38 3.62 -1.81
N VAL A 128 4.69 4.49 -2.56
CA VAL A 128 3.96 5.63 -1.97
C VAL A 128 2.90 5.11 -0.99
N TYR A 129 2.15 4.08 -1.37
CA TYR A 129 1.17 3.46 -0.49
C TYR A 129 1.81 2.91 0.80
N ILE A 130 2.88 2.13 0.68
CA ILE A 130 3.62 1.55 1.81
C ILE A 130 4.12 2.64 2.76
N LEU A 131 4.71 3.72 2.22
CA LEU A 131 5.17 4.84 3.03
C LEU A 131 4.03 5.52 3.78
N THR A 132 2.87 5.69 3.15
CA THR A 132 1.71 6.27 3.84
C THR A 132 1.23 5.37 4.99
N MET A 133 1.26 4.04 4.84
CA MET A 133 0.94 3.11 5.93
C MET A 133 1.95 3.18 7.07
N ALA A 134 3.24 3.22 6.75
CA ALA A 134 4.32 3.33 7.73
C ALA A 134 4.17 4.60 8.56
N ILE A 135 3.96 5.74 7.89
CA ILE A 135 3.75 7.03 8.55
C ILE A 135 2.48 6.99 9.41
N TRP A 136 1.38 6.44 8.90
CA TRP A 136 0.12 6.36 9.63
C TRP A 136 0.25 5.52 10.90
N SER A 137 0.83 4.33 10.78
CA SER A 137 1.13 3.45 11.91
C SER A 137 2.02 4.15 12.96
N ALA A 138 3.12 4.76 12.52
CA ALA A 138 4.04 5.48 13.38
C ALA A 138 3.35 6.61 14.16
N LEU A 139 2.48 7.39 13.50
CA LEU A 139 1.73 8.47 14.15
C LEU A 139 0.90 7.97 15.33
N PHE A 140 0.21 6.83 15.16
CA PHE A 140 -0.59 6.22 16.23
C PHE A 140 0.27 5.65 17.36
N LEU A 141 1.33 4.91 17.02
CA LEU A 141 2.24 4.33 18.00
C LEU A 141 2.95 5.41 18.83
N PHE A 142 3.53 6.43 18.20
CA PHE A 142 4.18 7.52 18.92
C PHE A 142 3.19 8.34 19.76
N SER A 143 1.97 8.56 19.27
CA SER A 143 0.92 9.22 20.05
C SER A 143 0.56 8.42 21.31
N SER A 144 0.55 7.09 21.23
CA SER A 144 0.25 6.23 22.38
C SER A 144 1.33 6.31 23.48
N LEU A 145 2.59 6.50 23.08
CA LEU A 145 3.76 6.54 23.96
C LEU A 145 4.00 7.91 24.61
N LYS A 146 3.40 8.98 24.07
CA LYS A 146 3.57 10.33 24.62
C LYS A 146 3.08 10.36 26.07
N LYS A 147 3.96 10.76 27.02
CA LYS A 147 3.56 10.94 28.43
C LYS A 147 2.46 12.00 28.50
N ASN A 148 1.40 11.75 29.27
CA ASN A 148 0.40 12.77 29.55
C ASN A 148 1.09 13.83 30.42
N GLY A 149 1.54 14.92 29.81
CA GLY A 149 2.21 16.00 30.54
C GLY A 149 3.32 16.65 29.73
N LYS A 150 2.93 17.62 28.90
CA LYS A 150 3.57 18.94 28.73
C LYS A 150 2.86 19.69 27.61
N ASN A 151 1.78 20.34 28.00
CA ASN A 151 1.32 21.69 27.62
C ASN A 151 0.68 22.14 28.96
N ALA A 152 1.27 22.93 29.87
CA ALA A 152 1.91 24.24 29.72
C ALA A 152 1.13 25.11 28.74
#